data_AF-A0AAU9WJ54-F1
#
_entry.id   AF-A0AAU9WJ54-F1
#
_cell.length_a   1.000
_cell.length_b   1.000
_cell.length_c   1.000
_cell.angle_alpha   90.00
_cell.angle_beta   90.00
_cell.angle_gamma   90.00
#
_symmetry.space_group_name_H-M   'P 1'
#
loop_
_entity.id
_entity.type
_entity.pdbx_description
1 polymer ?
#
loop_
_entity_poly.entity_id
_entity_poly.type
_entity_poly.pdbx_seq_one_letter_code
_entity_poly.pdbx_strand_id
1 'polypeptide(L)'
;ESIVCSEGSQDKSSEKNTCQPNKPYDNLDQEGKEKIRALLFIMDRFSISLEGYHELTQVEKSLPRTYLINCYTKVLDGKWEVTLTPGAELPLKLLLEQVVL
;
A
#
# COMPACT_ATOMS: atom_id res chain seq x y z
N GLU A 1 9.87 -29.53 21.69
CA GLU A 1 10.34 -28.16 21.93
C GLU A 1 9.23 -27.21 21.46
N SER A 2 8.75 -26.34 22.35
CA SER A 2 7.60 -25.47 22.10
C SER A 2 8.10 -24.15 21.51
N ILE A 3 7.61 -23.78 20.33
CA ILE A 3 7.91 -22.47 19.74
C ILE A 3 6.92 -21.46 20.32
N VAL A 4 7.43 -20.62 21.22
CA VAL A 4 6.77 -19.43 21.73
C VAL A 4 6.74 -18.39 20.62
N CYS A 5 5.57 -18.08 20.08
CA CYS A 5 5.37 -16.89 19.27
C CYS A 5 5.26 -15.69 20.22
N SER A 6 6.37 -14.99 20.45
CA SER A 6 6.36 -13.72 21.17
C SER A 6 5.70 -12.66 20.29
N GLU A 7 4.60 -12.09 20.79
CA GLU A 7 3.94 -10.92 20.22
C GLU A 7 4.89 -9.71 20.29
N GLY A 8 5.45 -9.34 19.15
CA GLY A 8 6.30 -8.16 18.99
C GLY A 8 5.49 -6.93 18.62
N SER A 9 5.28 -6.08 19.63
CA SER A 9 5.15 -4.62 19.61
C SER A 9 4.52 -3.95 18.37
N GLN A 10 3.33 -3.39 18.58
CA GLN A 10 2.72 -2.40 17.70
C GLN A 10 3.55 -1.11 17.71
N ASP A 11 4.46 -0.96 16.75
CA ASP A 11 4.91 0.38 16.37
C ASP A 11 3.83 1.04 15.51
N LYS A 12 3.02 1.86 16.19
CA LYS A 12 2.25 2.94 15.58
C LYS A 12 3.22 3.94 14.95
N SER A 13 3.68 3.68 13.73
CA SER A 13 3.97 4.75 12.78
C SER A 13 2.79 4.85 11.84
N SER A 14 1.84 5.70 12.21
CA SER A 14 0.89 6.24 11.25
C SER A 14 1.69 7.15 10.31
N GLU A 15 2.39 6.54 9.36
CA GLU A 15 3.05 7.26 8.29
C GLU A 15 1.92 7.75 7.38
N LYS A 16 1.50 8.98 7.66
CA LYS A 16 0.54 9.74 6.89
C LYS A 16 1.15 10.02 5.51
N ASN A 17 1.21 8.99 4.67
CA ASN A 17 1.68 9.03 3.29
C ASN A 17 0.61 9.69 2.41
N THR A 18 0.38 10.96 2.69
CA THR A 18 -0.33 11.88 1.80
C THR A 18 0.53 12.00 0.54
N CYS A 19 -0.04 11.64 -0.63
CA CYS A 19 0.56 12.06 -1.89
C CYS A 19 0.39 13.59 -1.92
N GLN A 20 1.42 14.30 -1.48
CA GLN A 20 1.47 15.75 -1.53
C GLN A 20 1.43 16.23 -3.00
N PRO A 21 0.95 17.45 -3.29
CA PRO A 21 0.61 17.91 -4.64
C PRO A 21 1.80 18.11 -5.60
N ASN A 22 3.04 17.83 -5.19
CA ASN A 22 4.21 17.94 -6.05
C ASN A 22 4.47 16.60 -6.74
N LYS A 23 3.62 16.30 -7.73
CA LYS A 23 3.40 14.99 -8.35
C LYS A 23 4.67 14.39 -8.97
N PRO A 24 5.36 13.45 -8.30
CA PRO A 24 6.55 12.81 -8.87
C PRO A 24 6.17 11.89 -10.03
N TYR A 25 4.95 11.32 -9.99
CA TYR A 25 4.41 10.44 -11.03
C TYR A 25 4.05 11.20 -12.32
N ASP A 26 3.39 12.35 -12.21
CA ASP A 26 2.95 13.10 -13.41
C ASP A 26 4.14 13.61 -14.22
N ASN A 27 5.25 13.90 -13.54
CA ASN A 27 6.53 14.33 -14.12
C ASN A 27 7.31 13.22 -14.83
N LEU A 28 6.87 11.96 -14.74
CA LEU A 28 7.50 10.86 -15.46
C LEU A 28 7.18 10.95 -16.96
N ASP A 29 8.16 10.55 -17.76
CA ASP A 29 7.98 10.30 -19.17
C ASP A 29 7.10 9.06 -19.41
N GLN A 30 6.76 8.83 -20.67
CA GLN A 30 5.88 7.73 -21.05
C GLN A 30 6.49 6.37 -20.65
N GLU A 31 7.80 6.19 -20.82
CA GLU A 31 8.51 4.97 -20.45
C GLU A 31 8.45 4.73 -18.93
N GLY A 32 8.67 5.76 -18.10
CA GLY A 32 8.54 5.68 -16.66
C GLY A 32 7.13 5.31 -16.21
N LYS A 33 6.10 5.86 -16.88
CA LYS A 33 4.69 5.53 -16.61
C LYS A 33 4.35 4.10 -17.02
N GLU A 34 4.94 3.58 -18.08
CA GLU A 34 4.77 2.19 -18.52
C GLU A 34 5.46 1.20 -17.58
N LYS A 35 6.66 1.53 -17.08
CA LYS A 35 7.34 0.73 -16.04
C LYS A 35 6.49 0.59 -14.78
N ILE A 36 5.93 1.70 -14.28
CA ILE A 36 5.05 1.65 -13.10
C ILE A 36 3.81 0.79 -13.35
N ARG A 37 3.20 0.88 -14.54
CA ARG A 37 2.06 0.02 -14.92
C ARG A 37 2.43 -1.45 -14.94
N ALA A 38 3.56 -1.80 -15.55
CA ALA A 38 4.04 -3.17 -15.61
C ALA A 38 4.33 -3.72 -14.21
N LEU A 39 4.94 -2.92 -13.34
CA LEU A 39 5.18 -3.31 -11.96
C LEU A 39 3.89 -3.54 -11.17
N LEU A 40 2.90 -2.65 -11.29
CA LEU A 40 1.62 -2.82 -10.60
C LEU A 40 0.93 -4.12 -11.05
N PHE A 41 0.99 -4.45 -12.34
CA PHE A 41 0.49 -5.71 -12.87
C PHE A 41 1.22 -6.94 -12.29
N ILE A 42 2.55 -6.87 -12.14
CA ILE A 42 3.34 -7.95 -11.53
C ILE A 42 2.96 -8.11 -10.06
N MET A 43 2.83 -7.01 -9.32
CA MET A 43 2.44 -7.04 -7.91
C MET A 43 1.07 -7.68 -7.72
N ASP A 44 0.08 -7.30 -8.54
CA ASP A 44 -1.26 -7.89 -8.52
C ASP A 44 -1.23 -9.39 -8.87
N ARG A 45 -0.50 -9.76 -9.95
CA ARG A 45 -0.40 -11.15 -10.41
C ARG A 45 0.22 -12.10 -9.38
N PHE A 46 1.18 -11.62 -8.60
CA PHE A 46 1.88 -12.43 -7.59
C PHE A 46 1.45 -12.11 -6.16
N SER A 47 0.38 -11.34 -5.97
CA SER A 47 -0.13 -10.91 -4.66
C SER A 47 0.95 -10.30 -3.76
N ILE A 48 1.84 -9.50 -4.34
CA ILE A 48 2.91 -8.80 -3.60
C ILE A 48 2.28 -7.58 -2.95
N SER A 49 2.28 -7.54 -1.61
CA SER A 49 1.80 -6.39 -0.86
C SER A 49 2.71 -5.17 -1.06
N LEU A 50 2.22 -3.99 -0.68
CA LEU A 50 3.01 -2.76 -0.77
C LEU A 50 4.27 -2.84 0.13
N GLU A 51 4.15 -3.49 1.28
CA GLU A 51 5.24 -3.77 2.22
C GLU A 51 6.25 -4.76 1.60
N GLY A 52 5.76 -5.85 1.00
CA GLY A 52 6.62 -6.80 0.29
C GLY A 52 7.40 -6.14 -0.84
N TYR A 53 6.76 -5.25 -1.59
CA TYR A 53 7.43 -4.47 -2.62
C TYR A 53 8.42 -3.45 -2.05
N HIS A 54 8.13 -2.86 -0.89
CA HIS A 54 9.06 -1.98 -0.20
C HIS A 54 10.38 -2.69 0.16
N GLU A 55 10.30 -3.89 0.73
CA GLU A 55 11.47 -4.72 1.02
C GLU A 55 12.26 -5.07 -0.26
N LEU A 56 11.57 -5.41 -1.35
CA LEU A 56 12.22 -5.65 -2.65
C LEU A 56 13.02 -4.44 -3.14
N THR A 57 12.51 -3.22 -2.94
CA THR A 57 13.22 -1.99 -3.35
C THR A 57 14.44 -1.67 -2.47
N GLN A 58 14.49 -2.21 -1.25
CA GLN A 58 15.67 -2.11 -0.40
C GLN A 58 16.79 -3.04 -0.88
N VAL A 59 16.42 -4.22 -1.41
CA VAL A 59 17.37 -5.19 -1.97
C VAL A 59 17.86 -4.74 -3.35
N GLU A 60 16.95 -4.34 -4.25
CA GLU A 60 17.26 -3.94 -5.61
C GLU A 60 16.98 -2.45 -5.84
N LYS A 61 18.03 -1.64 -5.77
CA LYS A 61 17.95 -0.16 -5.83
C LYS A 61 17.51 0.38 -7.20
N SER A 62 17.56 -0.42 -8.26
CA SER A 62 17.08 -0.02 -9.59
C SER A 62 15.54 0.01 -9.69
N LEU A 63 14.82 -0.57 -8.73
CA LEU A 63 13.36 -0.58 -8.73
C LEU A 63 12.77 0.79 -8.38
N PRO A 64 11.62 1.17 -8.99
CA PRO A 64 10.89 2.37 -8.61
C PRO A 64 10.51 2.37 -7.13
N ARG A 65 10.74 3.48 -6.43
CA ARG A 65 10.42 3.59 -4.99
C ARG A 65 8.92 3.39 -4.74
N THR A 66 8.59 2.78 -3.61
CA THR A 66 7.21 2.44 -3.19
C THR A 66 6.23 3.61 -3.26
N TYR A 67 6.67 4.84 -2.99
CA TYR A 67 5.80 6.02 -3.07
C TYR A 67 5.27 6.29 -4.50
N LEU A 68 6.02 5.90 -5.54
CA LEU A 68 5.60 6.06 -6.93
C LEU A 68 4.45 5.10 -7.27
N ILE A 69 4.55 3.86 -6.79
CA ILE A 69 3.49 2.85 -6.93
C ILE A 69 2.23 3.32 -6.20
N ASN A 70 2.37 3.73 -4.94
CA ASN A 70 1.24 4.20 -4.13
C ASN A 70 0.53 5.41 -4.77
N CYS A 71 1.27 6.39 -5.28
CA CYS A 71 0.63 7.53 -5.94
C CYS A 71 -0.05 7.14 -7.25
N TYR A 72 0.48 6.19 -8.01
CA TYR A 72 -0.22 5.70 -9.20
C TYR A 72 -1.50 4.92 -8.86
N THR A 73 -1.49 4.10 -7.80
CA THR A 73 -2.70 3.42 -7.31
C THR A 73 -3.80 4.42 -6.97
N LYS A 74 -3.48 5.52 -6.27
CA LYS A 74 -4.46 6.57 -5.98
C LYS A 74 -5.01 7.28 -7.23
N VAL A 75 -4.18 7.44 -8.27
CA VAL A 75 -4.63 7.98 -9.56
C VAL A 75 -5.62 7.02 -10.22
N LEU A 76 -5.38 5.71 -10.11
CA LEU A 76 -6.32 4.69 -10.59
C LEU A 76 -7.61 4.71 -9.76
N ASP A 77 -7.53 4.70 -8.44
CA ASP A 77 -8.70 4.73 -7.56
C ASP A 77 -9.61 5.92 -7.87
N GLY A 78 -9.01 7.11 -8.06
CA GLY A 78 -9.75 8.32 -8.46
C GLY A 78 -10.35 8.23 -9.87
N LYS A 79 -9.69 7.54 -10.82
CA LYS A 79 -10.22 7.33 -12.17
C LYS A 79 -11.43 6.38 -12.17
N TRP A 80 -11.46 5.42 -11.26
CA TRP A 80 -12.51 4.40 -11.16
C TRP A 80 -13.55 4.71 -10.09
N GLU A 81 -13.54 5.93 -9.50
CA GLU A 81 -14.43 6.35 -8.41
C GLU A 81 -14.46 5.33 -7.24
N VAL A 82 -13.33 4.68 -6.98
CA VAL A 82 -13.21 3.72 -5.88
C VAL A 82 -13.22 4.50 -4.57
N THR A 83 -14.38 4.55 -3.94
CA THR A 83 -14.56 5.10 -2.60
C THR A 83 -14.59 3.97 -1.59
N LEU A 84 -13.92 4.16 -0.45
CA LEU A 84 -14.08 3.27 0.68
C LEU A 84 -15.55 3.22 1.09
N THR A 85 -16.07 2.01 1.30
CA THR A 85 -17.44 1.85 1.82
C THR A 85 -17.52 2.49 3.20
N PRO A 86 -18.39 3.51 3.40
CA PRO A 86 -18.56 4.13 4.70
C PRO A 86 -18.89 3.08 5.77
N GLY A 87 -18.12 3.06 6.86
CA GLY A 87 -18.30 2.10 7.96
C GLY A 87 -17.46 0.82 7.89
N ALA A 88 -16.70 0.58 6.82
CA ALA A 88 -15.75 -0.54 6.74
C ALA A 88 -14.49 -0.35 7.61
N GLU A 89 -14.26 0.85 8.12
CA GLU A 89 -13.15 1.18 9.04
C GLU A 89 -13.53 1.05 10.52
N LEU A 90 -14.57 0.29 10.88
CA LEU A 90 -14.81 0.00 12.28
C LEU A 90 -13.59 -0.76 12.83
N PRO A 91 -12.85 -0.19 13.80
CA PRO A 91 -11.76 -0.91 14.45
C PRO A 91 -12.29 -2.24 14.96
N LEU A 92 -11.50 -3.31 14.83
CA LEU A 92 -11.89 -4.66 15.28
C LEU A 92 -12.48 -4.66 16.70
N LYS A 93 -11.98 -3.78 17.57
CA LYS A 93 -12.49 -3.56 18.92
C LYS A 93 -13.98 -3.16 18.95
N LEU A 94 -14.40 -2.22 18.10
CA LEU A 94 -15.79 -1.77 18.02
C LEU A 94 -16.71 -2.83 17.40
N LEU A 95 -16.19 -3.69 16.51
CA LEU A 95 -16.95 -4.81 15.96
C LEU A 95 -17.18 -5.91 17.00
N LEU A 96 -16.17 -6.20 17.83
CA LEU A 96 -16.28 -7.20 18.90
C LEU A 96 -17.24 -6.78 20.01
N GLU A 97 -17.31 -5.49 20.33
CA GLU A 97 -18.27 -4.94 21.30
C GLU A 97 -19.73 -5.09 20.86
N GLN A 98 -20.01 -5.21 19.55
CA GLN A 98 -21.37 -5.38 19.02
C GLN A 98 -21.87 -6.83 18.98
N VAL A 99 -20.97 -7.82 19.11
CA VAL A 99 -21.29 -9.25 18.98
C VAL A 99 -21.53 -9.93 20.34
N VAL A 100 -21.19 -9.27 21.45
CA VAL A 100 -21.49 -9.78 22.79
C VAL A 100 -22.93 -9.41 23.17
N LEU A 101 -23.87 -10.29 22.80
CA LEU A 101 -25.21 -10.38 23.38
C LEU A 101 -25.24 -11.43 24.49
#